data_AF-A0A6A4AZA2-F1
#
_entry.id   AF-A0A6A4AZA2-F1
#
_cell.length_a   1.000
_cell.length_b   1.000
_cell.length_c   1.000
_cell.angle_alpha   90.00
_cell.angle_beta   90.00
_cell.angle_gamma   90.00
#
_symmetry.space_group_name_H-M   'P 1'
#
loop_
_entity.id
_entity.type
_entity.pdbx_description
1 polymer ?
#
loop_
_entity_poly.entity_id
_entity_poly.type
_entity_poly.pdbx_seq_one_letter_code
_entity_poly.pdbx_strand_id
1 'polypeptide(L)'
;MQPPARLPAPRLSDIEGTVLHGLLMDAADESTERLCAGFGSRLTKAIRCLVQVMFDPPRCQDQARDRRIAETQSIAELVAAVQEPGEDPRDLAEELGQLHARFAAEQAARIAAERSAFNTKAELKKKDRWLISMAAENAELQKRIQASEDQRNTSDNQVAAQQGDVEAHDEILARTTARLKQADELLESQAKKIKRDWQFYKKSLALFADRVARLHRYLAANGTEAADRAQRHLIESMKFTMSKT
;
A
#
# COMPACT_ATOMS: atom_id res chain seq x y z
N MET A 1 1.68 -90.91 8.86
CA MET A 1 0.55 -90.41 9.66
C MET A 1 -0.64 -90.29 8.73
N GLN A 2 -1.48 -91.33 8.68
CA GLN A 2 -2.71 -91.33 7.86
C GLN A 2 -3.79 -90.47 8.55
N PRO A 3 -4.58 -89.68 7.80
CA PRO A 3 -5.71 -88.94 8.36
C PRO A 3 -6.83 -89.92 8.79
N PRO A 4 -7.61 -89.61 9.84
CA PRO A 4 -8.69 -90.48 10.27
C PRO A 4 -9.76 -90.60 9.17
N ALA A 5 -10.23 -91.83 8.95
CA ALA A 5 -11.28 -92.16 8.00
C ALA A 5 -12.54 -91.34 8.31
N ARG A 6 -12.96 -90.51 7.34
CA ARG A 6 -14.22 -89.78 7.37
C ARG A 6 -15.36 -90.79 7.29
N LEU A 7 -16.12 -90.94 8.37
CA LEU A 7 -17.42 -91.60 8.30
C LEU A 7 -18.33 -90.74 7.38
N PRO A 8 -19.02 -91.34 6.39
CA PRO A 8 -19.96 -90.60 5.57
C PRO A 8 -21.10 -90.09 6.45
N ALA A 9 -21.51 -88.83 6.23
CA ALA A 9 -22.72 -88.31 6.83
C ALA A 9 -23.92 -89.15 6.34
N PRO A 10 -24.83 -89.59 7.23
CA PRO A 10 -25.99 -90.39 6.84
C PRO A 10 -26.86 -89.60 5.86
N ARG A 11 -27.27 -90.24 4.76
CA ARG A 11 -28.20 -89.64 3.79
C ARG A 11 -29.62 -89.69 4.36
N LEU A 12 -30.34 -88.57 4.26
CA LEU A 12 -31.73 -88.45 4.72
C LEU A 12 -32.70 -89.45 4.03
N SER A 13 -32.32 -89.98 2.85
CA SER A 13 -33.05 -91.01 2.12
C SER A 13 -33.02 -92.41 2.76
N ASP A 14 -32.13 -92.67 3.72
CA ASP A 14 -32.01 -93.99 4.37
C ASP A 14 -32.87 -94.10 5.65
N ILE A 15 -33.59 -93.03 6.01
CA ILE A 15 -34.47 -92.94 7.19
C ILE A 15 -35.97 -93.01 6.78
N GLU A 16 -36.28 -92.95 5.49
CA GLU A 16 -37.65 -92.85 4.99
C GLU A 16 -38.26 -94.21 4.66
N GLY A 17 -39.35 -94.55 5.37
CA GLY A 17 -40.35 -95.51 4.90
C GLY A 17 -40.79 -96.54 5.93
N THR A 18 -39.88 -97.33 6.48
CA THR A 18 -40.24 -98.52 7.30
C THR A 18 -40.15 -98.28 8.80
N VAL A 19 -39.16 -97.51 9.27
CA VAL A 19 -38.96 -97.25 10.71
C VAL A 19 -40.00 -96.27 11.25
N LEU A 20 -40.33 -95.22 10.51
CA LEU A 20 -41.34 -94.23 10.91
C LEU A 20 -42.76 -94.84 10.90
N HIS A 21 -43.05 -95.75 9.96
CA HIS A 21 -44.34 -96.44 9.88
C HIS A 21 -44.52 -97.48 11.00
N GLY A 22 -43.46 -98.20 11.35
CA GLY A 22 -43.45 -99.10 12.53
C GLY A 22 -43.65 -98.35 13.84
N LEU A 23 -43.00 -97.19 14.00
CA LEU A 23 -43.13 -96.36 15.21
C LEU A 23 -44.48 -95.65 15.33
N LEU A 24 -45.18 -95.40 14.21
CA LEU A 24 -46.54 -94.85 14.20
C LEU A 24 -47.61 -95.91 14.54
N MET A 25 -47.36 -97.18 14.20
CA MET A 25 -48.24 -98.30 14.60
C MET A 25 -48.10 -98.62 16.10
N ASP A 26 -46.88 -98.61 16.64
CA ASP A 26 -46.65 -98.81 18.08
C ASP A 26 -47.19 -97.65 18.94
N ALA A 27 -47.38 -96.46 18.35
CA ALA A 27 -47.90 -95.27 19.02
C ALA A 27 -49.44 -95.20 19.09
N ALA A 28 -50.17 -96.03 18.35
CA ALA A 28 -51.63 -95.97 18.30
C ALA A 28 -52.30 -96.58 19.55
N ASP A 29 -51.60 -97.46 20.28
CA ASP A 29 -52.13 -98.20 21.44
C ASP A 29 -51.50 -97.83 22.80
N GLU A 30 -50.54 -96.88 22.86
CA GLU A 30 -49.88 -96.48 24.11
C GLU A 30 -50.19 -95.05 24.55
N SER A 31 -50.31 -94.83 25.87
CA SER A 31 -50.63 -93.52 26.46
C SER A 31 -49.61 -92.44 26.08
N THR A 32 -50.11 -91.22 25.87
CA THR A 32 -49.34 -90.01 25.50
C THR A 32 -48.12 -89.76 26.38
N GLU A 33 -48.10 -90.22 27.63
CA GLU A 33 -46.97 -90.10 28.55
C GLU A 33 -45.76 -90.98 28.17
N ARG A 34 -45.97 -92.19 27.63
CA ARG A 34 -44.87 -93.07 27.20
C ARG A 34 -44.25 -92.62 25.88
N LEU A 35 -45.06 -92.09 24.97
CA LEU A 35 -44.57 -91.47 23.73
C LEU A 35 -43.62 -90.30 24.01
N CYS A 36 -43.97 -89.45 24.97
CA CYS A 36 -43.09 -88.37 25.43
C CYS A 36 -41.78 -88.89 26.06
N ALA A 37 -41.85 -89.97 26.85
CA ALA A 37 -40.66 -90.56 27.49
C ALA A 37 -39.71 -91.26 26.51
N GLY A 38 -40.23 -91.98 25.52
CA GLY A 38 -39.44 -92.75 24.54
C GLY A 38 -38.92 -91.91 23.37
N PHE A 39 -39.76 -91.03 22.82
CA PHE A 39 -39.43 -90.25 21.63
C PHE A 39 -38.92 -88.85 21.93
N GLY A 40 -39.25 -88.27 23.09
CA GLY A 40 -38.90 -86.89 23.43
C GLY A 40 -37.40 -86.60 23.31
N SER A 41 -36.54 -87.52 23.78
CA SER A 41 -35.08 -87.35 23.69
C SER A 41 -34.55 -87.40 22.25
N ARG A 42 -35.11 -88.27 21.40
CA ARG A 42 -34.72 -88.42 19.98
C ARG A 42 -35.23 -87.26 19.13
N LEU A 43 -36.49 -86.85 19.32
CA LEU A 43 -37.09 -85.69 18.65
C LEU A 43 -36.37 -84.40 19.03
N THR A 44 -36.03 -84.22 20.32
CA THR A 44 -35.22 -83.08 20.79
C THR A 44 -33.83 -83.06 20.12
N LYS A 45 -33.19 -84.23 19.94
CA LYS A 45 -31.89 -84.33 19.29
C LYS A 45 -31.97 -84.05 17.79
N ALA A 46 -33.02 -84.52 17.12
CA ALA A 46 -33.29 -84.23 15.71
C ALA A 46 -33.57 -82.74 15.47
N ILE A 47 -34.45 -82.13 16.28
CA ILE A 47 -34.74 -80.69 16.24
C ILE A 47 -33.47 -79.89 16.52
N ARG A 48 -32.65 -80.29 17.50
CA ARG A 48 -31.36 -79.64 17.77
C ARG A 48 -30.41 -79.71 16.57
N CYS A 49 -30.29 -80.86 15.91
CA CYS A 49 -29.48 -80.97 14.69
C CYS A 49 -30.04 -80.08 13.56
N LEU A 50 -31.36 -80.05 13.38
CA LEU A 50 -31.99 -79.24 12.34
C LEU A 50 -31.78 -77.74 12.58
N VAL A 51 -31.93 -77.29 13.83
CA VAL A 51 -31.61 -75.94 14.28
C VAL A 51 -30.11 -75.64 14.08
N GLN A 52 -29.22 -76.58 14.41
CA GLN A 52 -27.78 -76.40 14.21
C GLN A 52 -27.43 -76.21 12.72
N VAL A 53 -28.03 -77.00 11.82
CA VAL A 53 -27.81 -76.89 10.37
C VAL A 53 -28.41 -75.60 9.79
N MET A 54 -29.56 -75.15 10.33
CA MET A 54 -30.23 -73.94 9.85
C MET A 54 -29.57 -72.65 10.33
N PHE A 55 -29.11 -72.60 11.58
CA PHE A 55 -28.53 -71.39 12.16
C PHE A 55 -27.01 -71.31 12.01
N ASP A 56 -26.33 -72.44 11.86
CA ASP A 56 -24.88 -72.50 11.68
C ASP A 56 -24.52 -73.59 10.65
N PRO A 57 -24.92 -73.42 9.37
CA PRO A 57 -24.61 -74.39 8.34
C PRO A 57 -23.09 -74.57 8.27
N PRO A 58 -22.58 -75.80 8.10
CA PRO A 58 -21.15 -76.02 7.93
C PRO A 58 -20.68 -75.21 6.72
N ARG A 59 -20.01 -74.09 6.97
CA ARG A 59 -19.43 -73.26 5.92
C ARG A 59 -18.44 -74.13 5.17
N CYS A 60 -18.73 -74.47 3.92
CA CYS A 60 -17.70 -74.94 3.00
C CYS A 60 -16.79 -73.76 2.69
N GLN A 61 -15.92 -73.39 3.63
CA GLN A 61 -14.83 -72.47 3.38
C GLN A 61 -13.89 -73.16 2.38
N ASP A 62 -13.72 -72.58 1.20
CA ASP A 62 -12.64 -72.96 0.31
C ASP A 62 -11.32 -72.52 0.94
N GLN A 63 -10.78 -73.36 1.82
CA GLN A 63 -9.52 -73.13 2.52
C GLN A 63 -8.36 -72.86 1.56
N ALA A 64 -8.45 -73.32 0.29
CA ALA A 64 -7.43 -73.04 -0.72
C ALA A 64 -7.57 -71.62 -1.28
N ARG A 65 -8.79 -71.09 -1.43
CA ARG A 65 -9.02 -69.67 -1.76
C ARG A 65 -8.58 -68.76 -0.62
N ASP A 66 -8.97 -69.07 0.61
CA ASP A 66 -8.59 -68.25 1.78
C ASP A 66 -7.07 -68.23 2.01
N ARG A 67 -6.38 -69.37 1.79
CA ARG A 67 -4.92 -69.41 1.83
C ARG A 67 -4.29 -68.61 0.70
N ARG A 68 -4.77 -68.74 -0.54
CA ARG A 68 -4.28 -67.94 -1.67
C ARG A 68 -4.43 -66.45 -1.40
N ILE A 69 -5.59 -66.02 -0.89
CA ILE A 69 -5.85 -64.63 -0.48
C ILE A 69 -4.86 -64.19 0.61
N ALA A 70 -4.65 -65.01 1.65
CA ALA A 70 -3.76 -64.70 2.76
C ALA A 70 -2.26 -64.66 2.37
N GLU A 71 -1.87 -65.37 1.31
CA GLU A 71 -0.50 -65.45 0.82
C GLU A 71 -0.14 -64.33 -0.18
N THR A 72 -1.12 -63.52 -0.60
CA THR A 72 -0.89 -62.45 -1.58
C THR A 72 -0.09 -61.30 -1.01
N GLN A 73 0.92 -60.84 -1.77
CA GLN A 73 1.81 -59.74 -1.38
C GLN A 73 1.57 -58.47 -2.21
N SER A 74 0.79 -58.59 -3.27
CA SER A 74 0.40 -57.47 -4.13
C SER A 74 -1.09 -57.50 -4.46
N ILE A 75 -1.63 -56.33 -4.80
CA ILE A 75 -3.04 -56.17 -5.19
C ILE A 75 -3.37 -57.02 -6.43
N ALA A 76 -2.42 -57.17 -7.37
CA ALA A 76 -2.61 -57.99 -8.56
C ALA A 76 -2.76 -59.48 -8.23
N GLU A 77 -1.97 -59.99 -7.28
CA GLU A 77 -2.08 -61.36 -6.78
C GLU A 77 -3.40 -61.57 -6.04
N LEU A 78 -3.81 -60.61 -5.20
CA LEU A 78 -5.05 -60.67 -4.44
C LEU A 78 -6.26 -60.79 -5.37
N VAL A 79 -6.27 -60.06 -6.49
CA VAL A 79 -7.33 -60.11 -7.50
C VAL A 79 -7.38 -61.46 -8.18
N ALA A 80 -6.21 -62.00 -8.57
CA ALA A 80 -6.10 -63.32 -9.17
C ALA A 80 -6.54 -64.44 -8.20
N ALA A 81 -6.32 -64.26 -6.89
CA ALA A 81 -6.75 -65.19 -5.85
C ALA A 81 -8.27 -65.14 -5.56
N VAL A 82 -8.92 -64.01 -5.85
CA VAL A 82 -10.36 -63.79 -5.60
C VAL A 82 -11.24 -64.18 -6.79
N GLN A 83 -10.73 -64.17 -8.03
CA GLN A 83 -11.48 -64.60 -9.22
C GLN A 83 -11.72 -66.13 -9.24
N GLU A 84 -12.99 -66.55 -9.36
CA GLU A 84 -13.36 -67.96 -9.56
C GLU A 84 -13.37 -68.33 -11.06
N PRO A 85 -12.97 -69.56 -11.44
CA PRO A 85 -13.08 -70.01 -12.82
C PRO A 85 -14.54 -70.37 -13.14
N GLY A 86 -15.29 -69.42 -13.72
CA GLY A 86 -16.63 -69.70 -14.27
C GLY A 86 -17.67 -68.57 -14.24
N GLU A 87 -17.44 -67.47 -13.52
CA GLU A 87 -18.29 -66.27 -13.61
C GLU A 87 -17.77 -65.33 -14.69
N ASP A 88 -18.70 -64.71 -15.45
CA ASP A 88 -18.39 -63.74 -16.51
C ASP A 88 -17.53 -62.61 -15.92
N PRO A 89 -16.26 -62.47 -16.36
CA PRO A 89 -15.27 -61.80 -15.56
C PRO A 89 -15.52 -60.30 -15.64
N ARG A 90 -15.97 -59.70 -14.54
CA ARG A 90 -15.56 -58.30 -14.30
C ARG A 90 -14.05 -58.31 -14.30
N ASP A 91 -13.45 -57.61 -15.26
CA ASP A 91 -12.01 -57.50 -15.39
C ASP A 91 -11.47 -56.58 -14.28
N LEU A 92 -11.45 -57.12 -13.06
CA LEU A 92 -11.01 -56.45 -11.84
C LEU A 92 -9.57 -55.95 -11.97
N ALA A 93 -8.75 -56.59 -12.81
CA ALA A 93 -7.41 -56.14 -13.11
C ALA A 93 -7.42 -54.82 -13.91
N GLU A 94 -8.31 -54.70 -14.89
CA GLU A 94 -8.51 -53.46 -15.65
C GLU A 94 -9.08 -52.35 -14.75
N GLU A 95 -10.11 -52.63 -13.93
CA GLU A 95 -10.68 -51.64 -13.01
C GLU A 95 -9.67 -51.14 -11.97
N LEU A 96 -8.83 -52.03 -11.42
CA LEU A 96 -7.77 -51.64 -10.49
C LEU A 96 -6.64 -50.89 -11.18
N GLY A 97 -6.30 -51.25 -12.43
CA GLY A 97 -5.36 -50.49 -13.25
C GLY A 97 -5.86 -49.06 -13.51
N GLN A 98 -7.15 -48.91 -13.87
CA GLN A 98 -7.80 -47.62 -14.06
C GLN A 98 -7.86 -46.81 -12.75
N LEU A 99 -8.13 -47.45 -11.61
CA LEU A 99 -8.14 -46.79 -10.31
C LEU A 99 -6.73 -46.33 -9.90
N HIS A 100 -5.69 -47.14 -10.14
CA HIS A 100 -4.29 -46.75 -9.92
C HIS A 100 -3.89 -45.56 -10.79
N ALA A 101 -4.27 -45.56 -12.07
CA ALA A 101 -4.01 -44.47 -12.99
C ALA A 101 -4.69 -43.16 -12.55
N ARG A 102 -5.95 -43.23 -12.10
CA ARG A 102 -6.68 -42.08 -11.53
C ARG A 102 -6.03 -41.57 -10.26
N PHE A 103 -5.62 -42.46 -9.36
CA PHE A 103 -4.91 -42.08 -8.13
C PHE A 103 -3.59 -41.37 -8.44
N ALA A 104 -2.80 -41.90 -9.37
CA ALA A 104 -1.54 -41.27 -9.79
C ALA A 104 -1.78 -39.89 -10.45
N ALA A 105 -2.81 -39.77 -11.29
CA ALA A 105 -3.18 -38.50 -11.91
C ALA A 105 -3.64 -37.45 -10.88
N GLU A 106 -4.47 -37.84 -9.91
CA GLU A 106 -4.90 -36.96 -8.81
C GLU A 106 -3.72 -36.57 -7.92
N GLN A 107 -2.81 -37.50 -7.62
CA GLN A 107 -1.61 -37.18 -6.84
C GLN A 107 -0.71 -36.18 -7.59
N ALA A 108 -0.54 -36.34 -8.91
CA ALA A 108 0.20 -35.38 -9.73
C ALA A 108 -0.50 -34.02 -9.80
N ALA A 109 -1.84 -33.99 -9.95
CA ALA A 109 -2.63 -32.78 -9.96
C ALA A 109 -2.56 -32.03 -8.62
N ARG A 110 -2.62 -32.76 -7.50
CA ARG A 110 -2.45 -32.20 -6.16
C ARG A 110 -1.07 -31.57 -5.99
N ILE A 111 0.00 -32.27 -6.37
CA ILE A 111 1.37 -31.72 -6.28
C ILE A 111 1.51 -30.47 -7.16
N ALA A 112 0.93 -30.48 -8.37
CA ALA A 112 0.93 -29.31 -9.26
C ALA A 112 0.17 -28.12 -8.65
N ALA A 113 -0.99 -28.37 -8.02
CA ALA A 113 -1.77 -27.35 -7.33
C ALA A 113 -1.07 -26.80 -6.08
N GLU A 114 -0.42 -27.65 -5.28
CA GLU A 114 0.37 -27.22 -4.12
C GLU A 114 1.55 -26.34 -4.55
N ARG A 115 2.26 -26.71 -5.62
CA ARG A 115 3.34 -25.90 -6.19
C ARG A 115 2.85 -24.56 -6.72
N SER A 116 1.73 -24.53 -7.44
CA SER A 116 1.17 -23.28 -7.98
C SER A 116 0.69 -22.35 -6.85
N ALA A 117 0.01 -22.89 -5.83
CA ALA A 117 -0.42 -22.14 -4.64
C ALA A 117 0.76 -21.59 -3.83
N PHE A 118 1.86 -22.34 -3.72
CA PHE A 118 3.09 -21.85 -3.08
C PHE A 118 3.68 -20.67 -3.84
N ASN A 119 3.78 -20.77 -5.17
CA ASN A 119 4.31 -19.70 -6.01
C ASN A 119 3.45 -18.43 -5.95
N THR A 120 2.12 -18.55 -6.02
CA THR A 120 1.21 -17.40 -5.91
C THR A 120 1.31 -16.74 -4.53
N LYS A 121 1.40 -17.53 -3.45
CA LYS A 121 1.60 -17.01 -2.09
C LYS A 121 2.94 -16.28 -1.93
N ALA A 122 4.01 -16.77 -2.56
CA ALA A 122 5.31 -16.11 -2.53
C ALA A 122 5.27 -14.75 -3.26
N GLU A 123 4.64 -14.71 -4.45
CA GLU A 123 4.46 -13.48 -5.21
C GLU A 123 3.58 -12.45 -4.48
N LEU A 124 2.50 -12.88 -3.83
CA LEU A 124 1.67 -12.01 -2.99
C LEU A 124 2.48 -11.38 -1.85
N LYS A 125 3.26 -12.17 -1.12
CA LYS A 125 4.14 -11.64 -0.06
C LYS A 125 5.18 -10.66 -0.58
N LYS A 126 5.69 -10.87 -1.80
CA LYS A 126 6.62 -9.94 -2.44
C LYS A 126 5.93 -8.61 -2.75
N LYS A 127 4.72 -8.66 -3.31
CA LYS A 127 3.91 -7.46 -3.60
C LYS A 127 3.51 -6.71 -2.33
N ASP A 128 3.12 -7.40 -1.26
CA ASP A 128 2.81 -6.76 0.03
C ASP A 128 4.00 -5.98 0.60
N ARG A 129 5.19 -6.59 0.59
CA ARG A 129 6.42 -5.90 1.04
C ARG A 129 6.73 -4.69 0.17
N TRP A 130 6.53 -4.79 -1.13
CA TRP A 130 6.72 -3.67 -2.04
C TRP A 130 5.72 -2.54 -1.76
N LEU A 131 4.43 -2.85 -1.55
CA LEU A 131 3.41 -1.86 -1.18
C LEU A 131 3.74 -1.14 0.14
N ILE A 132 4.24 -1.87 1.14
CA ILE A 132 4.68 -1.27 2.41
C ILE A 132 5.86 -0.32 2.18
N SER A 133 6.84 -0.70 1.35
CA SER A 133 7.97 0.17 0.99
C SER A 133 7.50 1.44 0.29
N MET A 134 6.63 1.30 -0.72
CA MET A 134 6.08 2.44 -1.46
C MET A 134 5.24 3.36 -0.58
N ALA A 135 4.49 2.81 0.38
CA ALA A 135 3.74 3.62 1.34
C ALA A 135 4.67 4.45 2.23
N ALA A 136 5.79 3.87 2.67
CA ALA A 136 6.80 4.59 3.45
C ALA A 136 7.49 5.69 2.63
N GLU A 137 7.85 5.40 1.37
CA GLU A 137 8.43 6.38 0.44
C GLU A 137 7.46 7.54 0.16
N ASN A 138 6.17 7.24 -0.07
CA ASN A 138 5.15 8.28 -0.24
C ASN A 138 4.98 9.15 1.02
N ALA A 139 5.00 8.55 2.21
CA ALA A 139 4.93 9.32 3.45
C ALA A 139 6.14 10.24 3.63
N GLU A 140 7.33 9.80 3.23
CA GLU A 140 8.54 10.62 3.25
C GLU A 140 8.49 11.75 2.21
N LEU A 141 8.01 11.47 0.99
CA LEU A 141 7.80 12.49 -0.03
C LEU A 141 6.78 13.54 0.42
N GLN A 142 5.69 13.13 1.07
CA GLN A 142 4.69 14.03 1.63
C GLN A 142 5.31 14.99 2.65
N LYS A 143 6.18 14.48 3.53
CA LYS A 143 6.91 15.32 4.51
C LYS A 143 7.83 16.33 3.83
N ARG A 144 8.54 15.93 2.77
CA ARG A 144 9.42 16.82 2.01
C ARG A 144 8.65 17.90 1.27
N ILE A 145 7.50 17.57 0.71
CA ILE A 145 6.60 18.54 0.09
C ILE A 145 6.18 19.58 1.13
N GLN A 146 5.68 19.15 2.29
CA GLN A 146 5.27 20.07 3.35
C GLN A 146 6.41 20.99 3.80
N ALA A 147 7.60 20.43 4.05
CA ALA A 147 8.77 21.23 4.43
C ALA A 147 9.17 22.24 3.34
N SER A 148 9.07 21.86 2.07
CA SER A 148 9.32 22.77 0.94
C SER A 148 8.27 23.88 0.84
N GLU A 149 7.01 23.58 1.13
CA GLU A 149 5.93 24.57 1.14
C GLU A 149 6.11 25.57 2.28
N ASP A 150 6.46 25.09 3.48
CA ASP A 150 6.75 25.93 4.64
C ASP A 150 7.94 26.87 4.37
N GLN A 151 8.99 26.36 3.71
CA GLN A 151 10.14 27.16 3.28
C GLN A 151 9.74 28.21 2.24
N ARG A 152 8.92 27.84 1.25
CA ARG A 152 8.40 28.80 0.25
C ARG A 152 7.58 29.89 0.93
N ASN A 153 6.64 29.53 1.80
CA ASN A 153 5.81 30.51 2.51
C ASN A 153 6.66 31.46 3.37
N THR A 154 7.72 30.95 4.00
CA THR A 154 8.67 31.79 4.75
C THR A 154 9.39 32.76 3.83
N SER A 155 9.86 32.30 2.67
CA SER A 155 10.50 33.15 1.66
C SER A 155 9.54 34.21 1.11
N ASP A 156 8.30 33.84 0.79
CA ASP A 156 7.29 34.77 0.26
C ASP A 156 6.97 35.87 1.29
N ASN A 157 6.87 35.51 2.58
CA ASN A 157 6.69 36.48 3.66
C ASN A 157 7.88 37.43 3.81
N GLN A 158 9.11 36.94 3.64
CA GLN A 158 10.31 37.79 3.65
C GLN A 158 10.32 38.76 2.47
N VAL A 159 9.97 38.30 1.28
CA VAL A 159 9.86 39.14 0.08
C VAL A 159 8.79 40.21 0.27
N ALA A 160 7.62 39.83 0.80
CA ALA A 160 6.54 40.78 1.09
C ALA A 160 6.95 41.85 2.12
N ALA A 161 7.69 41.46 3.16
CA ALA A 161 8.23 42.41 4.14
C ALA A 161 9.24 43.38 3.50
N GLN A 162 10.17 42.86 2.70
CA GLN A 162 11.18 43.68 2.00
C GLN A 162 10.55 44.63 0.97
N GLN A 163 9.46 44.22 0.33
CA GLN A 163 8.74 45.06 -0.61
C GLN A 163 8.20 46.34 0.06
N GLY A 164 7.69 46.23 1.29
CA GLY A 164 7.25 47.39 2.08
C GLY A 164 8.41 48.35 2.40
N ASP A 165 9.59 47.82 2.71
CA ASP A 165 10.78 48.63 2.97
C ASP A 165 11.26 49.36 1.71
N VAL A 166 11.21 48.70 0.54
CA VAL A 166 11.55 49.31 -0.76
C VAL A 166 10.62 50.49 -1.06
N GLU A 167 9.31 50.31 -0.89
CA GLU A 167 8.34 51.38 -1.11
C GLU A 167 8.56 52.59 -0.19
N ALA A 168 8.90 52.33 1.09
CA ALA A 168 9.25 53.40 2.03
C ALA A 168 10.55 54.11 1.63
N HIS A 169 11.56 53.38 1.15
CA HIS A 169 12.80 53.96 0.65
C HIS A 169 12.58 54.79 -0.61
N ASP A 170 11.73 54.35 -1.54
CA ASP A 170 11.36 55.10 -2.73
C ASP A 170 10.67 56.43 -2.38
N GLU A 171 9.79 56.44 -1.39
CA GLU A 171 9.18 57.68 -0.91
C GLU A 171 10.23 58.65 -0.32
N ILE A 172 11.16 58.13 0.48
CA ILE A 172 12.27 58.93 1.04
C ILE A 172 13.15 59.49 -0.08
N LEU A 173 13.49 58.67 -1.08
CA LEU A 173 14.28 59.09 -2.25
C LEU A 173 13.56 60.17 -3.06
N ALA A 174 12.26 60.03 -3.28
CA ALA A 174 11.47 61.05 -3.96
C ALA A 174 11.46 62.38 -3.19
N ARG A 175 11.23 62.33 -1.87
CA ARG A 175 11.22 63.52 -0.99
C ARG A 175 12.59 64.20 -0.94
N THR A 176 13.66 63.43 -0.81
CA THR A 176 15.03 63.96 -0.76
C THR A 176 15.45 64.57 -2.10
N THR A 177 15.11 63.93 -3.21
CA THR A 177 15.36 64.46 -4.56
C THR A 177 14.61 65.78 -4.79
N ALA A 178 13.35 65.87 -4.35
CA ALA A 178 12.57 67.10 -4.46
C ALA A 178 13.19 68.25 -3.64
N ARG A 179 13.64 67.97 -2.41
CA ARG A 179 14.33 68.95 -1.56
C ARG A 179 15.65 69.41 -2.18
N LEU A 180 16.41 68.51 -2.79
CA LEU A 180 17.67 68.83 -3.45
C LEU A 180 17.44 69.75 -4.64
N LYS A 181 16.44 69.46 -5.48
CA LYS A 181 16.04 70.36 -6.59
C LYS A 181 15.65 71.75 -6.10
N GLN A 182 14.86 71.85 -5.03
CA GLN A 182 14.50 73.15 -4.45
C GLN A 182 15.72 73.92 -3.92
N ALA A 183 16.67 73.22 -3.29
CA ALA A 183 17.90 73.82 -2.81
C ALA A 183 18.77 74.33 -3.98
N ASP A 184 18.88 73.56 -5.06
CA ASP A 184 19.61 73.96 -6.27
C ASP A 184 18.99 75.18 -6.95
N GLU A 185 17.65 75.21 -7.08
CA GLU A 185 16.93 76.37 -7.61
C GLU A 185 17.15 77.63 -6.75
N LEU A 186 17.15 77.48 -5.42
CA LEU A 186 17.43 78.56 -4.49
C LEU A 186 18.88 79.05 -4.66
N LEU A 187 19.85 78.14 -4.73
CA LEU A 187 21.26 78.48 -4.95
C LEU A 187 21.46 79.23 -6.27
N GLU A 188 20.85 78.77 -7.36
CA GLU A 188 20.89 79.48 -8.63
C GLU A 188 20.27 80.89 -8.55
N SER A 189 19.14 81.02 -7.84
CA SER A 189 18.47 82.30 -7.66
C SER A 189 19.34 83.28 -6.87
N GLN A 190 19.99 82.81 -5.81
CA GLN A 190 20.92 83.59 -4.99
C GLN A 190 22.17 83.97 -5.78
N ALA A 191 22.75 83.04 -6.54
CA ALA A 191 23.88 83.33 -7.41
C ALA A 191 23.54 84.42 -8.45
N LYS A 192 22.34 84.36 -9.05
CA LYS A 192 21.84 85.41 -9.95
C LYS A 192 21.69 86.76 -9.24
N LYS A 193 21.19 86.78 -7.99
CA LYS A 193 21.05 88.00 -7.19
C LYS A 193 22.42 88.62 -6.85
N ILE A 194 23.35 87.82 -6.32
CA ILE A 194 24.71 88.25 -5.99
C ILE A 194 25.40 88.83 -7.23
N LYS A 195 25.26 88.18 -8.40
CA LYS A 195 25.84 88.69 -9.65
C LYS A 195 25.27 90.06 -10.04
N ARG A 196 23.96 90.28 -9.88
CA ARG A 196 23.33 91.60 -10.14
C ARG A 196 23.82 92.65 -9.15
N ASP A 197 23.84 92.33 -7.87
CA ASP A 197 24.29 93.24 -6.81
C ASP A 197 25.76 93.63 -7.01
N TRP A 198 26.61 92.67 -7.37
CA TRP A 198 28.01 92.91 -7.73
C TRP A 198 28.14 93.85 -8.93
N GLN A 199 27.34 93.65 -9.99
CA GLN A 199 27.35 94.55 -11.14
C GLN A 199 26.87 95.97 -10.79
N PHE A 200 25.86 96.09 -9.95
CA PHE A 200 25.37 97.38 -9.46
C PHE A 200 26.43 98.10 -8.63
N TYR A 201 27.07 97.38 -7.70
CA TYR A 201 28.15 97.90 -6.87
C TYR A 201 29.34 98.37 -7.73
N LYS A 202 29.78 97.55 -8.70
CA LYS A 202 30.86 97.90 -9.62
C LYS A 202 30.58 99.18 -10.40
N LYS A 203 29.36 99.35 -10.93
CA LYS A 203 28.94 100.58 -11.63
C LYS A 203 28.93 101.79 -10.69
N SER A 204 28.38 101.61 -9.49
CA SER A 204 28.30 102.68 -8.48
C SER A 204 29.69 103.15 -8.04
N LEU A 205 30.62 102.21 -7.83
CA LEU A 205 32.00 102.52 -7.48
C LEU A 205 32.71 103.28 -8.61
N ALA A 206 32.50 102.89 -9.87
CA ALA A 206 33.06 103.60 -11.01
C ALA A 206 32.53 105.04 -11.13
N LEU A 207 31.21 105.24 -10.93
CA LEU A 207 30.60 106.58 -10.91
C LEU A 207 31.13 107.43 -9.76
N PHE A 208 31.30 106.83 -8.57
CA PHE A 208 31.88 107.51 -7.42
C PHE A 208 33.33 107.94 -7.70
N ALA A 209 34.17 107.04 -8.20
CA ALA A 209 35.55 107.33 -8.56
C ALA A 209 35.65 108.46 -9.62
N ASP A 210 34.81 108.43 -10.65
CA ASP A 210 34.76 109.47 -11.69
C ASP A 210 34.31 110.84 -11.12
N ARG A 211 33.32 110.85 -10.21
CA ARG A 211 32.90 112.08 -9.52
C ARG A 211 33.99 112.65 -8.61
N VAL A 212 34.69 111.79 -7.85
CA VAL A 212 35.82 112.18 -7.02
C VAL A 212 36.96 112.75 -7.89
N ALA A 213 37.28 112.11 -9.01
CA ALA A 213 38.27 112.60 -9.97
C ALA A 213 37.88 113.95 -10.59
N ARG A 214 36.60 114.19 -10.88
CA ARG A 214 36.10 115.51 -11.30
C ARG A 214 36.29 116.57 -10.22
N LEU A 215 35.95 116.25 -8.96
CA LEU A 215 36.15 117.18 -7.85
C LEU A 215 37.64 117.53 -7.69
N HIS A 216 38.53 116.53 -7.70
CA HIS A 216 39.97 116.78 -7.62
C HIS A 216 40.47 117.70 -8.73
N ARG A 217 40.04 117.47 -9.99
CA ARG A 217 40.38 118.36 -11.11
C ARG A 217 39.87 119.78 -10.91
N TYR A 218 38.65 119.94 -10.41
CA TYR A 218 38.06 121.26 -10.13
C TYR A 218 38.82 122.02 -9.04
N LEU A 219 39.16 121.34 -7.93
CA LEU A 219 39.93 121.92 -6.84
C LEU A 219 41.35 122.29 -7.27
N ALA A 220 41.99 121.47 -8.10
CA ALA A 220 43.32 121.75 -8.64
C ALA A 220 43.32 122.99 -9.57
N ALA A 221 42.23 123.26 -10.29
CA ALA A 221 42.12 124.39 -11.20
C ALA A 221 41.73 125.72 -10.52
N ASN A 222 40.90 125.67 -9.47
CA ASN A 222 40.27 126.87 -8.89
C ASN A 222 40.72 127.20 -7.45
N GLY A 223 41.65 126.43 -6.87
CA GLY A 223 42.12 126.63 -5.50
C GLY A 223 41.10 126.27 -4.42
N THR A 224 41.53 126.32 -3.15
CA THR A 224 40.74 125.85 -1.98
C THR A 224 39.55 126.75 -1.62
N GLU A 225 39.50 127.99 -2.10
CA GLU A 225 38.41 128.94 -1.77
C GLU A 225 37.07 128.62 -2.48
N ALA A 226 37.11 127.84 -3.56
CA ALA A 226 35.91 127.32 -4.24
C ALA A 226 35.42 125.95 -3.69
N ALA A 227 36.15 125.38 -2.71
CA ALA A 227 35.93 124.03 -2.23
C ALA A 227 34.57 123.83 -1.55
N ASP A 228 34.11 124.79 -0.74
CA ASP A 228 32.87 124.66 0.03
C ASP A 228 31.60 124.56 -0.83
N ARG A 229 31.60 125.19 -2.01
CA ARG A 229 30.48 125.12 -2.97
C ARG A 229 30.54 123.85 -3.80
N ALA A 230 31.73 123.46 -4.25
CA ALA A 230 31.93 122.23 -5.01
C ALA A 230 31.68 120.97 -4.15
N GLN A 231 32.08 120.99 -2.87
CA GLN A 231 31.86 119.92 -1.91
C GLN A 231 30.38 119.77 -1.54
N ARG A 232 29.64 120.88 -1.36
CA ARG A 232 28.17 120.83 -1.17
C ARG A 232 27.45 120.24 -2.38
N HIS A 233 27.77 120.68 -3.60
CA HIS A 233 27.20 120.08 -4.81
C HIS A 233 27.56 118.60 -4.97
N LEU A 234 28.79 118.20 -4.60
CA LEU A 234 29.18 116.79 -4.62
C LEU A 234 28.35 115.98 -3.62
N ILE A 235 28.20 116.43 -2.37
CA ILE A 235 27.39 115.77 -1.33
C ILE A 235 25.91 115.65 -1.77
N GLU A 236 25.34 116.69 -2.36
CA GLU A 236 23.98 116.66 -2.89
C GLU A 236 23.84 115.66 -4.05
N SER A 237 24.81 115.63 -4.96
CA SER A 237 24.83 114.66 -6.06
C SER A 237 25.12 113.23 -5.59
N MET A 238 25.80 113.05 -4.44
CA MET A 238 26.16 111.79 -3.81
C MET A 238 25.03 111.15 -3.01
N LYS A 239 23.85 111.77 -2.92
CA LYS A 239 22.65 111.10 -2.40
C LYS A 239 22.39 109.86 -3.23
N PHE A 240 22.90 108.72 -2.75
CA PHE A 240 22.61 107.40 -3.27
C PHE A 240 21.10 107.24 -3.17
N THR A 241 20.41 107.28 -4.31
CA THR A 241 19.05 106.77 -4.37
C THR A 241 19.16 105.27 -4.16
N MET A 242 19.11 104.86 -2.90
CA MET A 242 18.77 103.50 -2.51
C MET A 242 17.43 103.22 -3.18
N SER A 243 17.46 102.49 -4.30
CA SER A 243 16.23 101.96 -4.87
C SER A 243 15.66 101.04 -3.81
N LYS A 244 14.47 101.39 -3.30
CA LYS A 244 13.70 100.55 -2.40
C LYS A 244 13.56 99.17 -3.06
N THR A 245 14.21 98.17 -2.48
CA THR A 245 13.96 96.75 -2.74
C THR A 245 12.70 96.31 -2.03
#